data_AF-A0A1Q3MPH8-F1
#
_entry.id   AF-A0A1Q3MPH8-F1
#
_cell.length_a   1.000
_cell.length_b   1.000
_cell.length_c   1.000
_cell.angle_alpha   90.00
_cell.angle_beta   90.00
_cell.angle_gamma   90.00
#
_symmetry.space_group_name_H-M   'P 1'
#
loop_
_entity.id
_entity.type
_entity.pdbx_description
1 polymer ?
#
loop_
_entity_poly.entity_id
_entity_poly.type
_entity_poly.pdbx_seq_one_letter_code
_entity_poly.pdbx_strand_id
1 'polypeptide(L)'
;MLTQKNQSARVTAHYTSGGIAKPGLSPTVDVYDSSGLILSGQASTEVGGGFYDYVLPSGSTPNAGNYKFLFKTTDTSVDQRHVPGLWIIGEQWVENVNATVSSRSSHSAADIWAVGTRTLTGFGTLVADIATAVWGAATRTLSAFGFNVTVATNNDKTGYALTPAYDPAKTAAQGVDMVEVLATVEAIDGTTSLIDGKVDTLQTSVNGLNDISQAEVYSQVSTAIAAATLATGADVDALQNDIMAILDGANGVDPGITVRQALRACLSALAGTNTGAGTTNIEYKSTDGSKTRISATVDSVGNRSNVVLDVT
;
A
#
# COMPACT_ATOMS: atom_id res chain seq x y z
N MET A 1 -7.73 -73.13 71.97
CA MET A 1 -7.70 -72.35 70.72
C MET A 1 -9.11 -71.80 70.45
N LEU A 2 -9.26 -70.73 69.67
CA LEU A 2 -10.54 -70.06 69.40
C LEU A 2 -10.80 -69.90 67.90
N THR A 3 -12.07 -69.92 67.47
CA THR A 3 -12.49 -69.60 66.08
C THR A 3 -13.88 -68.96 66.02
N GLN A 4 -14.24 -68.37 64.88
CA GLN A 4 -15.59 -67.85 64.62
C GLN A 4 -16.61 -68.97 64.43
N LYS A 5 -17.90 -68.67 64.61
CA LYS A 5 -18.98 -69.60 64.24
C LYS A 5 -18.91 -69.98 62.76
N ASN A 6 -19.37 -71.18 62.45
CA ASN A 6 -19.40 -71.72 61.08
C ASN A 6 -18.01 -71.77 60.41
N GLN A 7 -16.94 -71.93 61.20
CA GLN A 7 -15.58 -72.16 60.73
C GLN A 7 -15.08 -73.50 61.25
N SER A 8 -14.25 -74.17 60.47
CA SER A 8 -13.71 -75.48 60.88
C SER A 8 -12.77 -75.32 62.07
N ALA A 9 -12.80 -76.28 63.00
CA ALA A 9 -11.91 -76.31 64.18
C ALA A 9 -11.04 -77.57 64.13
N ARG A 10 -9.72 -77.43 64.26
CA ARG A 10 -8.76 -78.55 64.20
C ARG A 10 -8.21 -78.83 65.58
N VAL A 11 -8.39 -80.05 66.09
CA VAL A 11 -7.90 -80.47 67.41
C VAL A 11 -6.94 -81.64 67.25
N THR A 12 -5.88 -81.62 68.04
CA THR A 12 -4.82 -82.64 68.02
C THR A 12 -4.75 -83.34 69.38
N ALA A 13 -4.59 -84.66 69.38
CA ALA A 13 -4.27 -85.47 70.55
C ALA A 13 -2.92 -86.18 70.37
N HIS A 14 -2.21 -86.44 71.47
CA HIS A 14 -0.94 -87.18 71.47
C HIS A 14 -1.08 -88.43 72.33
N TYR A 15 -0.70 -89.58 71.77
CA TYR A 15 -0.67 -90.84 72.50
C TYR A 15 0.76 -91.29 72.79
N THR A 16 0.97 -91.78 74.00
CA THR A 16 2.25 -92.28 74.48
C THR A 16 2.09 -93.69 75.06
N SER A 17 3.18 -94.45 75.09
CA SER A 17 3.31 -95.76 75.73
C SER A 17 4.66 -95.81 76.44
N GLY A 18 4.66 -95.98 77.76
CA GLY A 18 5.88 -95.88 78.57
C GLY A 18 6.55 -94.51 78.48
N GLY A 19 5.77 -93.44 78.25
CA GLY A 19 6.26 -92.07 78.07
C GLY A 19 6.87 -91.75 76.70
N ILE A 20 6.85 -92.70 75.75
CA ILE A 20 7.34 -92.51 74.37
C ILE A 20 6.14 -92.41 73.41
N ALA A 21 6.25 -91.58 72.39
CA ALA A 21 5.22 -91.43 71.35
C ALA A 21 4.81 -92.79 70.74
N LYS A 22 3.50 -93.01 70.61
CA LYS A 22 2.92 -94.24 70.07
C LYS A 22 2.23 -93.96 68.72
N PRO A 23 2.94 -94.17 67.58
CA PRO A 23 2.34 -94.08 66.25
C PRO A 23 1.55 -95.35 65.88
N GLY A 24 0.82 -95.31 64.78
CA GLY A 24 0.10 -96.45 64.18
C GLY A 24 -1.25 -96.81 64.82
N LEU A 25 -1.81 -95.96 65.68
CA LEU A 25 -3.15 -96.11 66.23
C LEU A 25 -4.21 -95.59 65.25
N SER A 26 -5.47 -96.02 65.47
CA SER A 26 -6.65 -95.43 64.82
C SER A 26 -7.64 -94.91 65.85
N PRO A 27 -7.33 -93.82 66.60
CA PRO A 27 -8.23 -93.28 67.60
C PRO A 27 -9.53 -92.77 66.97
N THR A 28 -10.61 -92.90 67.72
CA THR A 28 -11.92 -92.32 67.39
C THR A 28 -12.20 -91.11 68.27
N VAL A 29 -12.98 -90.15 67.77
CA VAL A 29 -13.25 -88.88 68.45
C VAL A 29 -14.75 -88.72 68.68
N ASP A 30 -15.12 -88.50 69.93
CA ASP A 30 -16.44 -88.00 70.29
C ASP A 30 -16.34 -86.49 70.53
N VAL A 31 -17.33 -85.75 70.03
CA VAL A 31 -17.39 -84.28 70.17
C VAL A 31 -18.63 -83.89 70.95
N TYR A 32 -18.44 -83.04 71.95
CA TYR A 32 -19.49 -82.53 72.81
C TYR A 32 -19.55 -81.01 72.75
N ASP A 33 -20.74 -80.45 72.72
CA ASP A 33 -20.99 -79.02 72.92
C ASP A 33 -21.78 -78.78 74.23
N SER A 34 -22.43 -77.62 74.37
CA SER A 34 -23.28 -77.31 75.52
C SER A 34 -24.60 -78.10 75.54
N SER A 35 -25.02 -78.66 74.40
CA SER A 35 -26.24 -79.48 74.25
C SER A 35 -25.99 -80.97 74.48
N GLY A 36 -24.73 -81.42 74.41
CA GLY A 36 -24.34 -82.81 74.67
C GLY A 36 -23.45 -83.37 73.58
N LEU A 37 -23.52 -84.69 73.34
CA LEU A 37 -22.76 -85.37 72.28
C LEU A 37 -23.34 -84.99 70.92
N ILE A 38 -22.54 -84.35 70.06
CA ILE A 38 -22.95 -83.91 68.72
C ILE A 38 -22.40 -84.81 67.60
N LEU A 39 -21.25 -85.44 67.82
CA LEU A 39 -20.63 -86.39 66.89
C LEU A 39 -20.00 -87.51 67.70
N SER A 40 -20.20 -88.74 67.26
CA SER A 40 -19.68 -89.95 67.93
C SER A 40 -18.79 -90.74 66.98
N GLY A 41 -17.70 -91.30 67.50
CA GLY A 41 -16.88 -92.29 66.82
C GLY A 41 -16.19 -91.78 65.54
N GLN A 42 -15.91 -90.49 65.42
CA GLN A 42 -15.31 -89.92 64.21
C GLN A 42 -13.86 -90.36 64.06
N ALA A 43 -13.43 -90.70 62.85
CA ALA A 43 -12.04 -91.12 62.62
C ALA A 43 -11.08 -89.94 62.80
N SER A 44 -10.00 -90.14 63.55
CA SER A 44 -8.85 -89.23 63.56
C SER A 44 -7.82 -89.63 62.50
N THR A 45 -6.99 -88.69 62.08
CA THR A 45 -5.91 -88.91 61.11
C THR A 45 -4.57 -88.80 61.81
N GLU A 46 -3.69 -89.78 61.64
CA GLU A 46 -2.32 -89.70 62.17
C GLU A 46 -1.51 -88.66 61.39
N VAL A 47 -0.89 -87.73 62.13
CA VAL A 47 0.03 -86.72 61.58
C VAL A 47 1.48 -87.20 61.64
N GLY A 48 1.77 -88.10 62.60
CA GLY A 48 3.09 -88.68 62.84
C GLY A 48 3.59 -88.40 64.26
N GLY A 49 4.54 -89.20 64.74
CA GLY A 49 5.13 -89.04 66.07
C GLY A 49 4.11 -89.20 67.21
N GLY A 50 3.08 -90.03 67.03
CA GLY A 50 2.00 -90.26 68.01
C GLY A 50 0.94 -89.15 68.08
N PHE A 51 0.99 -88.15 67.20
CA PHE A 51 -0.03 -87.10 67.10
C PHE A 51 -1.15 -87.47 66.12
N TYR A 52 -2.39 -87.17 66.50
CA TYR A 52 -3.60 -87.47 65.77
C TYR A 52 -4.49 -86.23 65.70
N ASP A 53 -4.86 -85.83 64.49
CA ASP A 53 -5.71 -84.68 64.23
C ASP A 53 -7.15 -85.10 63.95
N TYR A 54 -8.08 -84.26 64.41
CA TYR A 54 -9.47 -84.28 63.99
C TYR A 54 -9.93 -82.87 63.65
N VAL A 55 -10.61 -82.72 62.51
CA VAL A 55 -11.20 -81.45 62.08
C VAL A 55 -12.71 -81.53 62.24
N LEU A 56 -13.24 -80.73 63.16
CA LEU A 56 -14.67 -80.47 63.24
C LEU A 56 -15.06 -79.60 62.03
N PRO A 57 -15.94 -80.08 61.13
CA PRO A 57 -16.32 -79.32 59.94
C PRO A 57 -17.08 -78.05 60.34
N SER A 58 -16.96 -77.00 59.51
CA SER A 58 -17.62 -75.70 59.72
C SER A 58 -19.12 -75.82 60.02
N GLY A 59 -19.83 -76.74 59.36
CA GLY A 59 -21.27 -76.97 59.58
C GLY A 59 -21.64 -77.48 60.97
N SER A 60 -20.68 -77.99 61.75
CA SER A 60 -20.89 -78.48 63.13
C SER A 60 -20.55 -77.43 64.20
N THR A 61 -20.29 -76.18 63.80
CA THR A 61 -19.91 -75.07 64.67
C THR A 61 -20.88 -73.86 64.65
N PRO A 62 -22.21 -74.04 64.49
CA PRO A 62 -23.13 -72.91 64.39
C PRO A 62 -23.33 -72.16 65.72
N ASN A 63 -23.06 -72.83 66.84
CA ASN A 63 -23.32 -72.33 68.18
C ASN A 63 -22.02 -71.83 68.81
N ALA A 64 -22.11 -70.72 69.55
CA ALA A 64 -21.00 -70.25 70.35
C ALA A 64 -20.85 -71.12 71.62
N GLY A 65 -19.61 -71.39 72.03
CA GLY A 65 -19.30 -72.04 73.28
C GLY A 65 -18.07 -72.95 73.25
N ASN A 66 -17.94 -73.73 74.32
CA ASN A 66 -16.83 -74.65 74.56
C ASN A 66 -17.14 -76.04 73.98
N TYR A 67 -16.43 -76.42 72.92
CA TYR A 67 -16.48 -77.73 72.29
C TYR A 67 -15.40 -78.64 72.89
N LYS A 68 -15.82 -79.80 73.42
CA LYS A 68 -14.92 -80.80 74.02
C LYS A 68 -14.77 -81.98 73.07
N PHE A 69 -13.56 -82.47 72.96
CA PHE A 69 -13.19 -83.58 72.09
C PHE A 69 -12.64 -84.68 72.97
N LEU A 70 -13.10 -85.91 72.82
CA LEU A 70 -12.57 -87.06 73.53
C LEU A 70 -12.03 -88.06 72.53
N PHE A 71 -10.71 -88.11 72.39
CA PHE A 71 -10.02 -89.08 71.56
C PHE A 71 -9.93 -90.40 72.34
N LYS A 72 -10.32 -91.51 71.71
CA LYS A 72 -10.41 -92.83 72.32
C LYS A 72 -9.66 -93.85 71.48
N THR A 73 -8.80 -94.63 72.13
CA THR A 73 -8.19 -95.83 71.54
C THR A 73 -8.54 -97.08 72.35
N THR A 74 -8.66 -98.21 71.66
CA THR A 74 -8.84 -99.53 72.29
C THR A 74 -7.52 -100.18 72.65
N ASP A 75 -6.40 -99.67 72.13
CA ASP A 75 -5.05 -100.15 72.45
C ASP A 75 -4.80 -100.00 73.96
N THR A 76 -4.45 -101.09 74.64
CA THR A 76 -4.19 -101.11 76.08
C THR A 76 -2.73 -100.85 76.43
N SER A 77 -1.85 -100.75 75.42
CA SER A 77 -0.44 -100.41 75.60
C SER A 77 -0.19 -98.91 75.75
N VAL A 78 -1.17 -98.06 75.43
CA VAL A 78 -1.03 -96.61 75.65
C VAL A 78 -1.18 -96.24 77.13
N ASP A 79 -0.48 -95.19 77.54
CA ASP A 79 -0.49 -94.67 78.91
C ASP A 79 -1.86 -94.07 79.27
N GLN A 80 -2.54 -93.44 78.29
CA GLN A 80 -3.91 -92.94 78.43
C GLN A 80 -4.74 -93.32 77.22
N ARG A 81 -5.83 -94.07 77.44
CA ARG A 81 -6.75 -94.47 76.36
C ARG A 81 -7.67 -93.33 75.91
N HIS A 82 -7.98 -92.41 76.81
CA HIS A 82 -8.87 -91.28 76.55
C HIS A 82 -8.12 -89.96 76.74
N VAL A 83 -8.00 -89.18 75.66
CA VAL A 83 -7.29 -87.89 75.67
C VAL A 83 -8.29 -86.76 75.35
N PRO A 84 -8.53 -85.81 76.28
CA PRO A 84 -9.46 -84.73 76.06
C PRO A 84 -8.81 -83.54 75.31
N GLY A 85 -9.59 -82.85 74.49
CA GLY A 85 -9.27 -81.59 73.85
C GLY A 85 -10.38 -80.56 74.03
N LEU A 86 -10.04 -79.27 73.97
CA LEU A 86 -10.98 -78.16 74.11
C LEU A 86 -10.78 -77.13 72.99
N TRP A 87 -11.87 -76.71 72.37
CA TRP A 87 -11.91 -75.60 71.43
C TRP A 87 -13.05 -74.64 71.76
N ILE A 88 -12.81 -73.33 71.65
CA ILE A 88 -13.81 -72.30 71.95
C ILE A 88 -14.29 -71.68 70.62
N ILE A 89 -15.60 -71.57 70.42
CA ILE A 89 -16.19 -71.07 69.18
C ILE A 89 -17.09 -69.89 69.47
N GLY A 90 -17.05 -68.85 68.64
CA GLY A 90 -18.12 -67.86 68.55
C GLY A 90 -18.19 -66.80 69.65
N GLU A 91 -17.08 -66.51 70.33
CA GLU A 91 -17.00 -65.41 71.30
C GLU A 91 -17.23 -64.05 70.61
N GLN A 92 -17.95 -63.13 71.27
CA GLN A 92 -18.42 -61.87 70.65
C GLN A 92 -17.29 -61.02 70.05
N TRP A 93 -16.14 -60.96 70.71
CA TRP A 93 -14.98 -60.22 70.21
C TRP A 93 -14.37 -60.89 68.98
N VAL A 94 -14.40 -62.23 68.89
CA VAL A 94 -13.92 -62.99 67.74
C VAL A 94 -14.82 -62.75 66.54
N GLU A 95 -16.14 -62.70 66.75
CA GLU A 95 -17.13 -62.37 65.70
C GLU A 95 -16.93 -60.95 65.15
N ASN A 96 -16.61 -59.99 66.02
CA ASN A 96 -16.47 -58.57 65.63
C ASN A 96 -15.18 -58.26 64.86
N VAL A 97 -14.12 -59.05 65.01
CA VAL A 97 -12.81 -58.80 64.36
C VAL A 97 -12.87 -58.96 62.84
N ASN A 98 -13.79 -59.79 62.31
CA ASN A 98 -13.92 -60.05 60.87
C ASN A 98 -15.09 -59.30 60.21
N ALA A 99 -15.73 -58.35 60.91
CA ALA A 99 -16.78 -57.54 60.31
C ALA A 99 -16.18 -56.54 59.30
N THR A 100 -16.75 -56.44 58.09
CA THR A 100 -16.30 -55.49 57.05
C THR A 100 -16.20 -54.06 57.61
N VAL A 101 -15.06 -53.40 57.45
CA VAL A 101 -14.82 -52.03 57.97
C VAL A 101 -15.95 -51.05 57.58
N SER A 102 -16.52 -51.22 56.39
CA SER A 102 -17.64 -50.42 55.87
C SER A 102 -18.92 -50.50 56.70
N SER A 103 -19.17 -51.56 57.47
CA SER A 103 -20.34 -51.64 58.36
C SER A 103 -20.18 -50.84 59.66
N ARG A 104 -19.02 -50.20 59.85
CA ARG A 104 -18.69 -49.43 61.07
C ARG A 104 -18.84 -47.91 60.89
N SER A 105 -19.03 -47.41 59.67
CA SER A 105 -19.30 -45.98 59.42
C SER A 105 -20.79 -45.68 59.57
N SER A 106 -21.14 -44.64 60.34
CA SER A 106 -22.50 -44.09 60.42
C SER A 106 -22.77 -42.98 59.41
N HIS A 107 -21.77 -42.58 58.61
CA HIS A 107 -21.90 -41.51 57.63
C HIS A 107 -22.17 -42.06 56.22
N SER A 108 -23.18 -41.50 55.57
CA SER A 108 -23.52 -41.69 54.17
C SER A 108 -22.87 -40.62 53.29
N ALA A 109 -22.82 -40.86 51.97
CA ALA A 109 -22.45 -39.82 51.02
C ALA A 109 -23.41 -38.61 51.07
N ALA A 110 -24.68 -38.83 51.43
CA ALA A 110 -25.67 -37.76 51.56
C ALA A 110 -25.35 -36.83 52.73
N ASP A 111 -24.78 -37.35 53.82
CA ASP A 111 -24.38 -36.55 54.98
C ASP A 111 -23.29 -35.53 54.61
N ILE A 112 -22.45 -35.86 53.63
CA ILE A 112 -21.42 -34.95 53.09
C ILE A 112 -22.05 -33.81 52.28
N TRP A 113 -23.11 -34.12 51.52
CA TRP A 113 -23.79 -33.14 50.66
C TRP A 113 -24.77 -32.24 51.42
N ALA A 114 -25.20 -32.63 52.63
CA ALA A 114 -26.14 -31.87 53.46
C ALA A 114 -25.51 -30.78 54.34
N VAL A 115 -24.17 -30.61 54.31
CA VAL A 115 -23.48 -29.60 55.14
C VAL A 115 -23.70 -28.19 54.59
N GLY A 116 -24.55 -27.40 55.25
CA GLY A 116 -25.00 -26.07 54.81
C GLY A 116 -23.91 -24.98 54.74
N THR A 117 -22.74 -25.17 55.34
CA THR A 117 -21.61 -24.22 55.26
C THR A 117 -20.72 -24.45 54.02
N ARG A 118 -21.06 -25.40 53.15
CA ARG A 118 -20.24 -25.75 51.98
C ARG A 118 -20.50 -24.78 50.82
N THR A 119 -19.49 -24.01 50.43
CA THR A 119 -19.51 -23.01 49.34
C THR A 119 -19.73 -23.59 47.92
N LEU A 120 -19.88 -24.91 47.77
CA LEU A 120 -19.82 -25.60 46.46
C LEU A 120 -21.18 -26.05 45.88
N THR A 121 -22.33 -25.74 46.47
CA THR A 121 -23.62 -26.30 46.03
C THR A 121 -24.48 -25.37 45.15
N GLY A 122 -23.92 -24.31 44.58
CA GLY A 122 -24.63 -23.49 43.59
C GLY A 122 -23.71 -22.88 42.55
N PHE A 123 -23.78 -23.35 41.30
CA PHE A 123 -23.11 -22.70 40.16
C PHE A 123 -23.52 -21.21 40.00
N GLY A 124 -24.67 -20.81 40.56
CA GLY A 124 -25.20 -19.45 40.49
C GLY A 124 -24.49 -18.42 41.37
N THR A 125 -23.96 -18.78 42.54
CA THR A 125 -23.28 -17.81 43.42
C THR A 125 -21.87 -17.50 42.92
N LEU A 126 -21.15 -18.50 42.41
CA LEU A 126 -19.81 -18.30 41.85
C LEU A 126 -19.82 -17.35 40.63
N VAL A 127 -20.76 -17.53 39.70
CA VAL A 127 -20.87 -16.67 38.52
C VAL A 127 -21.28 -15.25 38.90
N ALA A 128 -22.20 -15.10 39.86
CA ALA A 128 -22.60 -13.80 40.37
C ALA A 128 -21.45 -13.08 41.09
N ASP A 129 -20.68 -13.78 41.93
CA ASP A 129 -19.53 -13.21 42.64
C ASP A 129 -18.43 -12.75 41.67
N ILE A 130 -18.14 -13.55 40.63
CA ILE A 130 -17.18 -13.18 39.58
C ILE A 130 -17.70 -11.99 38.78
N ALA A 131 -18.97 -11.99 38.35
CA ALA A 131 -19.55 -10.89 37.59
C ALA A 131 -19.55 -9.60 38.41
N THR A 132 -19.93 -9.63 39.68
CA THR A 132 -19.90 -8.47 40.57
C THR A 132 -18.46 -7.99 40.82
N ALA A 133 -17.50 -8.90 41.03
CA ALA A 133 -16.09 -8.51 41.18
C ALA A 133 -15.52 -7.87 39.89
N VAL A 134 -15.87 -8.42 38.73
CA VAL A 134 -15.40 -7.95 37.41
C VAL A 134 -16.11 -6.66 36.99
N TRP A 135 -17.42 -6.52 37.18
CA TRP A 135 -18.16 -5.33 36.72
C TRP A 135 -18.28 -4.24 37.78
N GLY A 136 -18.16 -4.58 39.06
CA GLY A 136 -18.41 -3.68 40.19
C GLY A 136 -17.24 -2.82 40.63
N ALA A 137 -16.04 -2.95 40.06
CA ALA A 137 -14.91 -2.12 40.47
C ALA A 137 -14.45 -1.12 39.39
N ALA A 138 -14.06 0.05 39.89
CA ALA A 138 -14.12 1.31 39.17
C ALA A 138 -13.10 1.44 38.03
N THR A 139 -12.00 0.70 38.10
CA THR A 139 -10.99 0.64 37.04
C THR A 139 -10.68 -0.82 36.74
N ARG A 140 -10.79 -1.19 35.47
CA ARG A 140 -10.28 -2.46 34.94
C ARG A 140 -9.40 -2.11 33.76
N THR A 141 -8.21 -2.68 33.75
CA THR A 141 -7.46 -2.82 32.52
C THR A 141 -7.69 -4.25 32.07
N LEU A 142 -8.53 -4.47 31.05
CA LEU A 142 -8.60 -5.77 30.36
C LEU A 142 -7.32 -5.93 29.52
N SER A 143 -6.18 -6.04 30.20
CA SER A 143 -4.84 -5.89 29.64
C SER A 143 -4.36 -7.08 28.80
N ALA A 144 -5.24 -7.99 28.39
CA ALA A 144 -4.85 -9.20 27.67
C ALA A 144 -5.68 -9.48 26.42
N PHE A 145 -6.36 -8.48 25.85
CA PHE A 145 -6.90 -8.63 24.51
C PHE A 145 -5.77 -8.49 23.48
N GLY A 146 -5.15 -9.63 23.15
CA GLY A 146 -4.42 -9.83 21.90
C GLY A 146 -5.34 -9.92 20.68
N PHE A 147 -6.49 -9.24 20.71
CA PHE A 147 -7.41 -9.12 19.60
C PHE A 147 -7.86 -7.67 19.42
N ASN A 148 -8.18 -7.30 18.19
CA ASN A 148 -8.65 -5.97 17.85
C ASN A 148 -10.07 -5.75 18.37
N VAL A 149 -10.27 -4.69 19.14
CA VAL A 149 -11.59 -4.26 19.58
C VAL A 149 -12.14 -3.29 18.53
N THR A 150 -13.21 -3.66 17.84
CA THR A 150 -13.95 -2.76 16.95
C THR A 150 -15.05 -2.08 17.75
N VAL A 151 -14.90 -0.79 18.02
CA VAL A 151 -15.93 0.05 18.64
C VAL A 151 -16.69 0.84 17.57
N ALA A 152 -18.03 0.90 17.67
CA ALA A 152 -18.86 1.66 16.74
C ALA A 152 -18.76 3.19 16.98
N THR A 153 -18.82 3.60 18.24
CA THR A 153 -18.67 5.02 18.64
C THR A 153 -17.83 5.09 19.92
N ASN A 154 -16.74 5.86 19.88
CA ASN A 154 -15.97 6.23 21.07
C ASN A 154 -16.12 7.74 21.35
N ASN A 155 -16.87 8.07 22.41
CA ASN A 155 -17.12 9.43 22.86
C ASN A 155 -15.94 10.07 23.61
N ASP A 156 -15.00 9.27 24.12
CA ASP A 156 -13.80 9.76 24.80
C ASP A 156 -12.54 9.38 24.01
N LYS A 157 -11.92 10.38 23.37
CA LYS A 157 -10.69 10.20 22.60
C LYS A 157 -9.42 10.41 23.44
N THR A 158 -9.57 10.75 24.71
CA THR A 158 -8.47 11.15 25.56
C THR A 158 -7.66 9.89 25.94
N GLY A 159 -6.39 9.83 25.51
CA GLY A 159 -5.48 8.72 25.87
C GLY A 159 -5.32 7.60 24.84
N TYR A 160 -5.95 7.67 23.67
CA TYR A 160 -5.64 6.76 22.54
C TYR A 160 -4.52 7.33 21.68
N ALA A 161 -3.36 6.67 21.66
CA ALA A 161 -2.32 6.88 20.65
C ALA A 161 -2.50 5.84 19.54
N LEU A 162 -3.05 6.25 18.39
CA LEU A 162 -2.94 5.44 17.17
C LEU A 162 -1.46 5.42 16.79
N THR A 163 -0.84 4.24 16.69
CA THR A 163 0.48 4.10 16.08
C THR A 163 0.43 4.80 14.72
N PRO A 164 1.40 5.68 14.39
CA PRO A 164 1.26 6.69 13.33
C PRO A 164 1.38 6.14 11.91
N ALA A 165 0.61 5.11 11.55
CA ALA A 165 0.62 4.50 10.23
C ALA A 165 -0.78 4.61 9.59
N TYR A 166 -0.90 5.64 8.74
CA TYR A 166 -1.99 5.96 7.82
C TYR A 166 -3.13 6.85 8.33
N ASP A 167 -2.80 8.14 8.41
CA ASP A 167 -3.74 9.23 8.23
C ASP A 167 -3.65 9.67 6.75
N PRO A 168 -4.72 9.55 5.93
CA PRO A 168 -4.72 10.04 4.55
C PRO A 168 -4.33 11.52 4.44
N ALA A 169 -4.57 12.33 5.48
CA ALA A 169 -4.15 13.73 5.52
C ALA A 169 -2.66 13.94 5.86
N LYS A 170 -1.96 12.92 6.40
CA LYS A 170 -0.48 12.92 6.56
C LYS A 170 0.26 12.28 5.39
N THR A 171 -0.45 11.49 4.57
CA THR A 171 0.08 10.85 3.35
C THR A 171 -0.28 11.65 2.10
N ALA A 172 -1.32 12.50 2.17
CA ALA A 172 -1.35 13.73 1.38
C ALA A 172 -0.11 14.52 1.77
N ALA A 173 0.70 14.88 0.76
CA ALA A 173 2.03 15.45 0.89
C ALA A 173 2.13 16.43 2.09
N GLN A 174 3.07 16.17 3.01
CA GLN A 174 3.21 17.02 4.20
C GLN A 174 3.54 18.44 3.75
N GLY A 175 3.28 19.45 4.59
CA GLY A 175 3.62 20.85 4.26
C GLY A 175 5.08 21.03 3.78
N VAL A 176 5.99 20.14 4.20
CA VAL A 176 7.40 20.07 3.76
C VAL A 176 7.55 19.59 2.31
N ASP A 177 6.81 18.58 1.86
CA ASP A 177 6.80 18.13 0.45
C ASP A 177 6.23 19.24 -0.46
N MET A 178 5.27 20.03 0.05
CA MET A 178 4.73 21.18 -0.69
C MET A 178 5.70 22.34 -0.77
N VAL A 179 6.72 22.43 0.09
CA VAL A 179 7.77 23.45 -0.02
C VAL A 179 8.66 23.19 -1.24
N GLU A 180 9.00 21.93 -1.53
CA GLU A 180 9.79 21.59 -2.72
C GLU A 180 8.98 21.78 -4.02
N VAL A 181 7.71 21.39 -3.99
CA VAL A 181 6.78 21.67 -5.10
C VAL A 181 6.59 23.17 -5.30
N LEU A 182 6.41 23.94 -4.22
CA LEU A 182 6.27 25.40 -4.27
C LEU A 182 7.52 26.07 -4.85
N ALA A 183 8.72 25.67 -4.41
CA ALA A 183 9.97 26.17 -4.97
C ALA A 183 10.09 25.87 -6.48
N THR A 184 9.63 24.70 -6.92
CA THR A 184 9.58 24.34 -8.34
C THR A 184 8.58 25.21 -9.10
N VAL A 185 7.41 25.48 -8.53
CA VAL A 185 6.39 26.36 -9.12
C VAL A 185 6.88 27.80 -9.21
N GLU A 186 7.53 28.33 -8.18
CA GLU A 186 8.14 29.67 -8.17
C GLU A 186 9.24 29.81 -9.23
N ALA A 187 10.05 28.76 -9.44
CA ALA A 187 11.07 28.74 -10.49
C ALA A 187 10.47 28.71 -11.91
N ILE A 188 9.38 27.96 -12.09
CA ILE A 188 8.62 27.94 -13.35
C ILE A 188 8.01 29.31 -13.60
N ASP A 189 7.36 29.91 -12.60
CA ASP A 189 6.74 31.24 -12.67
C ASP A 189 7.75 32.33 -13.07
N GLY A 190 8.93 32.30 -12.43
CA GLY A 190 10.04 33.18 -12.80
C GLY A 190 10.48 32.97 -14.27
N THR A 191 10.58 31.72 -14.71
CA THR A 191 10.95 31.41 -16.11
C THR A 191 9.89 31.91 -17.09
N THR A 192 8.60 31.72 -16.80
CA THR A 192 7.50 32.20 -17.65
C THR A 192 7.47 33.72 -17.72
N SER A 193 7.72 34.42 -16.60
CA SER A 193 7.81 35.88 -16.57
C SER A 193 8.96 36.42 -17.44
N LEU A 194 10.11 35.74 -17.44
CA LEU A 194 11.22 36.09 -18.33
C LEU A 194 10.89 35.86 -19.81
N ILE A 195 10.16 34.78 -20.13
CA ILE A 195 9.72 34.49 -21.50
C ILE A 195 8.74 35.57 -21.97
N ASP A 196 7.75 35.93 -21.16
CA ASP A 196 6.78 36.97 -21.48
C ASP A 196 7.47 38.31 -21.79
N GLY A 197 8.42 38.74 -20.94
CA GLY A 197 9.17 39.97 -21.18
C GLY A 197 10.00 39.95 -22.48
N LYS A 198 10.54 38.77 -22.85
CA LYS A 198 11.24 38.60 -24.15
C LYS A 198 10.27 38.64 -25.32
N VAL A 199 9.09 38.02 -25.19
CA VAL A 199 8.04 38.03 -26.22
C VAL A 199 7.54 39.45 -26.46
N ASP A 200 7.28 40.23 -25.41
CA ASP A 200 6.88 41.64 -25.52
C ASP A 200 7.94 42.50 -26.22
N THR A 201 9.21 42.27 -25.89
CA THR A 201 10.35 42.96 -26.53
C THR A 201 10.43 42.61 -28.03
N LEU A 202 10.25 41.34 -28.38
CA LEU A 202 10.23 40.88 -29.77
C LEU A 202 9.03 41.45 -30.52
N GLN A 203 7.84 41.46 -29.91
CA GLN A 203 6.63 42.03 -30.50
C GLN A 203 6.82 43.53 -30.80
N THR A 204 7.42 44.27 -29.87
CA THR A 204 7.75 45.69 -30.05
C THR A 204 8.71 45.90 -31.22
N SER A 205 9.77 45.06 -31.31
CA SER A 205 10.76 45.15 -32.38
C SER A 205 10.16 44.80 -33.75
N VAL A 206 9.32 43.77 -33.83
CA VAL A 206 8.63 43.36 -35.07
C VAL A 206 7.65 44.44 -35.52
N ASN A 207 6.88 45.02 -34.60
CA ASN A 207 5.98 46.13 -34.93
C ASN A 207 6.77 47.32 -35.50
N GLY A 208 7.90 47.70 -34.89
CA GLY A 208 8.76 48.76 -35.41
C GLY A 208 9.35 48.50 -36.79
N LEU A 209 9.58 47.23 -37.17
CA LEU A 209 9.98 46.85 -38.53
C LEU A 209 8.81 46.90 -39.52
N ASN A 210 7.62 46.52 -39.06
CA ASN A 210 6.39 46.52 -39.86
C ASN A 210 5.81 47.94 -40.05
N ASP A 211 6.26 48.91 -39.27
CA ASP A 211 5.86 50.31 -39.36
C ASP A 211 6.67 51.10 -40.39
N ILE A 212 7.65 50.51 -41.08
CA ILE A 212 8.28 51.14 -42.26
C ILE A 212 7.25 51.20 -43.38
N SER A 213 6.53 52.31 -43.45
CA SER A 213 5.49 52.55 -44.43
C SER A 213 6.07 52.68 -45.84
N GLN A 214 5.26 52.36 -46.85
CA GLN A 214 5.61 52.65 -48.25
C GLN A 214 6.01 54.13 -48.45
N ALA A 215 5.42 55.04 -47.66
CA ALA A 215 5.74 56.46 -47.69
C ALA A 215 7.17 56.78 -47.18
N GLU A 216 7.64 56.12 -46.13
CA GLU A 216 9.01 56.29 -45.62
C GLU A 216 10.05 55.73 -46.58
N VAL A 217 9.75 54.58 -47.22
CA VAL A 217 10.60 54.03 -48.29
C VAL A 217 10.71 55.01 -49.45
N TYR A 218 9.60 55.56 -49.93
CA TYR A 218 9.62 56.55 -51.01
C TYR A 218 10.33 57.84 -50.62
N SER A 219 10.20 58.30 -49.37
CA SER A 219 10.91 59.47 -48.85
C SER A 219 12.44 59.26 -48.85
N GLN A 220 12.91 58.11 -48.37
CA GLN A 220 14.34 57.79 -48.38
C GLN A 220 14.90 57.65 -49.80
N VAL A 221 14.17 56.99 -50.71
CA VAL A 221 14.57 56.86 -52.12
C VAL A 221 14.64 58.24 -52.79
N SER A 222 13.65 59.10 -52.57
CA SER A 222 13.63 60.47 -53.08
C SER A 222 14.84 61.28 -52.59
N THR A 223 15.16 61.18 -51.31
CA THR A 223 16.33 61.84 -50.70
C THR A 223 17.65 61.34 -51.31
N ALA A 224 17.77 60.03 -51.53
CA ALA A 224 18.95 59.43 -52.15
C ALA A 224 19.14 59.88 -53.61
N ILE A 225 18.05 59.96 -54.38
CA ILE A 225 18.06 60.47 -55.76
C ILE A 225 18.51 61.95 -55.80
N ALA A 226 17.97 62.78 -54.90
CA ALA A 226 18.34 64.18 -54.79
C ALA A 226 19.83 64.36 -54.43
N ALA A 227 20.34 63.55 -53.48
CA ALA A 227 21.75 63.55 -53.11
C ALA A 227 22.68 63.08 -54.25
N ALA A 228 22.20 62.20 -55.12
CA ALA A 228 22.96 61.69 -56.26
C ALA A 228 23.09 62.69 -57.42
N THR A 229 22.41 63.85 -57.38
CA THR A 229 22.47 64.91 -58.42
C THR A 229 22.23 64.40 -59.84
N LEU A 230 21.41 63.36 -59.99
CA LEU A 230 21.06 62.81 -61.29
C LEU A 230 20.09 63.76 -62.00
N ALA A 231 20.31 63.99 -63.29
CA ALA A 231 19.39 64.78 -64.11
C ALA A 231 17.99 64.14 -64.08
N THR A 232 17.00 64.96 -63.76
CA THR A 232 15.59 64.57 -63.74
C THR A 232 14.95 64.82 -65.10
N GLY A 233 13.71 64.36 -65.29
CA GLY A 233 12.93 64.71 -66.47
C GLY A 233 12.78 66.22 -66.65
N ALA A 234 12.67 66.98 -65.56
CA ALA A 234 12.57 68.44 -65.62
C ALA A 234 13.85 69.11 -66.14
N ASP A 235 15.03 68.57 -65.80
CA ASP A 235 16.31 69.09 -66.30
C ASP A 235 16.45 68.84 -67.80
N VAL A 236 15.97 67.69 -68.28
CA VAL A 236 15.94 67.36 -69.73
C VAL A 236 14.98 68.29 -70.47
N ASP A 237 13.79 68.53 -69.92
CA ASP A 237 12.79 69.43 -70.51
C ASP A 237 13.30 70.88 -70.56
N ALA A 238 14.00 71.34 -69.51
CA ALA A 238 14.61 72.67 -69.48
C ALA A 238 15.68 72.84 -70.57
N LEU A 239 16.58 71.86 -70.72
CA LEU A 239 17.58 71.88 -71.78
C LEU A 239 16.95 71.91 -73.18
N GLN A 240 15.87 71.14 -73.39
CA GLN A 240 15.14 71.14 -74.66
C GLN A 240 14.51 72.51 -74.96
N ASN A 241 13.97 73.19 -73.94
CA ASN A 241 13.42 74.53 -74.10
C ASN A 241 14.51 75.56 -74.43
N ASP A 242 15.66 75.49 -73.77
CA ASP A 242 16.80 76.38 -74.04
C ASP A 242 17.31 76.23 -75.47
N ILE A 243 17.44 74.99 -75.97
CA ILE A 243 17.84 74.71 -77.36
C ILE A 243 16.85 75.34 -78.35
N MET A 244 15.54 75.17 -78.11
CA MET A 244 14.51 75.75 -78.96
C MET A 244 14.55 77.28 -78.94
N ALA A 245 14.72 77.89 -77.76
CA ALA A 245 14.81 79.33 -77.62
C ALA A 245 16.02 79.92 -78.37
N ILE A 246 17.16 79.24 -78.32
CA ILE A 246 18.40 79.73 -78.94
C ILE A 246 18.38 79.54 -80.47
N LEU A 247 18.06 78.34 -80.96
CA LEU A 247 18.20 78.03 -82.39
C LEU A 247 16.98 78.44 -83.21
N ASP A 248 15.79 78.29 -82.62
CA ASP A 248 14.51 78.39 -83.31
C ASP A 248 13.60 79.48 -82.70
N GLY A 249 14.14 80.30 -81.80
CA GLY A 249 13.47 81.48 -81.27
C GLY A 249 13.13 82.50 -82.35
N ALA A 250 11.88 82.97 -82.36
CA ALA A 250 11.45 84.05 -83.23
C ALA A 250 12.29 85.30 -82.95
N ASN A 251 12.66 86.02 -84.00
CA ASN A 251 13.50 87.23 -83.93
C ASN A 251 14.90 86.98 -83.33
N GLY A 252 15.44 85.77 -83.44
CA GLY A 252 16.76 85.43 -82.90
C GLY A 252 17.93 86.16 -83.56
N VAL A 253 17.77 86.64 -84.79
CA VAL A 253 18.79 87.44 -85.51
C VAL A 253 18.20 88.76 -86.01
N ASP A 254 17.12 88.65 -86.80
CA ASP A 254 16.35 89.78 -87.33
C ASP A 254 14.86 89.49 -87.14
N PRO A 255 13.98 90.51 -87.19
CA PRO A 255 12.54 90.30 -87.09
C PRO A 255 12.04 89.22 -88.05
N GLY A 256 11.44 88.15 -87.49
CA GLY A 256 10.92 87.01 -88.24
C GLY A 256 11.95 85.93 -88.62
N ILE A 257 13.23 86.08 -88.26
CA ILE A 257 14.32 85.16 -88.63
C ILE A 257 14.96 84.53 -87.39
N THR A 258 14.97 83.20 -87.30
CA THR A 258 15.68 82.45 -86.24
C THR A 258 17.18 82.32 -86.53
N VAL A 259 17.98 81.95 -85.51
CA VAL A 259 19.43 81.70 -85.69
C VAL A 259 19.68 80.57 -86.69
N ARG A 260 18.91 79.48 -86.62
CA ARG A 260 19.01 78.36 -87.56
C ARG A 260 18.69 78.80 -88.99
N GLN A 261 17.67 79.65 -89.14
CA GLN A 261 17.23 80.19 -90.42
C GLN A 261 18.27 81.13 -91.05
N ALA A 262 18.84 82.03 -90.24
CA ALA A 262 19.92 82.92 -90.68
C ALA A 262 21.15 82.13 -91.13
N LEU A 263 21.59 81.13 -90.34
CA LEU A 263 22.73 80.29 -90.71
C LEU A 263 22.51 79.52 -92.01
N ARG A 264 21.28 79.06 -92.29
CA ARG A 264 20.93 78.45 -93.58
C ARG A 264 21.06 79.43 -94.75
N ALA A 265 20.62 80.67 -94.57
CA ALA A 265 20.75 81.71 -95.59
C ALA A 265 22.22 82.09 -95.82
N CYS A 266 22.99 82.30 -94.74
CA CYS A 266 24.43 82.54 -94.83
C CYS A 266 25.15 81.41 -95.56
N LEU A 267 24.86 80.15 -95.21
CA LEU A 267 25.50 79.00 -95.85
C LEU A 267 25.20 78.96 -97.36
N SER A 268 23.98 79.30 -97.78
CA SER A 268 23.63 79.43 -99.21
C SER A 268 24.41 80.55 -99.91
N ALA A 269 24.57 81.71 -99.27
CA ALA A 269 25.34 82.81 -99.85
C ALA A 269 26.84 82.50 -99.98
N LEU A 270 27.42 81.80 -99.00
CA LEU A 270 28.86 81.56 -98.92
C LEU A 270 29.32 80.30 -99.68
N ALA A 271 28.52 79.24 -99.66
CA ALA A 271 28.91 77.93 -100.18
C ALA A 271 27.90 77.34 -101.18
N GLY A 272 26.75 77.99 -101.39
CA GLY A 272 25.74 77.55 -102.34
C GLY A 272 26.08 77.90 -103.79
N THR A 273 25.50 77.16 -104.73
CA THR A 273 25.56 77.53 -106.15
C THR A 273 24.60 78.68 -106.44
N ASN A 274 25.00 79.63 -107.27
CA ASN A 274 24.13 80.70 -107.74
C ASN A 274 23.63 80.47 -109.18
N THR A 275 22.44 81.00 -109.49
CA THR A 275 21.89 81.03 -110.85
C THR A 275 21.38 82.43 -111.18
N GLY A 276 21.36 82.78 -112.47
CA GLY A 276 20.95 84.10 -112.96
C GLY A 276 21.99 85.21 -112.78
N ALA A 277 23.21 84.90 -112.33
CA ALA A 277 24.29 85.87 -112.22
C ALA A 277 24.61 86.51 -113.59
N GLY A 278 24.59 87.84 -113.66
CA GLY A 278 24.69 88.61 -114.92
C GLY A 278 23.35 89.01 -115.54
N THR A 279 22.22 88.62 -114.93
CA THR A 279 20.86 89.05 -115.32
C THR A 279 20.23 89.90 -114.21
N THR A 280 19.02 90.44 -114.43
CA THR A 280 18.28 91.23 -113.42
C THR A 280 17.93 90.47 -112.15
N ASN A 281 17.92 89.13 -112.17
CA ASN A 281 17.55 88.30 -111.01
C ASN A 281 18.67 87.32 -110.67
N ILE A 282 19.10 87.32 -109.41
CA ILE A 282 20.09 86.36 -108.90
C ILE A 282 19.50 85.53 -107.76
N GLU A 283 19.78 84.23 -107.79
CA GLU A 283 19.33 83.26 -106.79
C GLU A 283 20.50 82.48 -106.22
N TYR A 284 20.55 82.33 -104.89
CA TYR A 284 21.50 81.49 -104.16
C TYR A 284 20.79 80.24 -103.64
N LYS A 285 21.28 79.07 -104.05
CA LYS A 285 20.69 77.77 -103.71
C LYS A 285 21.34 77.20 -102.43
N SER A 286 20.63 76.31 -101.75
CA SER A 286 21.22 75.46 -100.72
C SER A 286 22.42 74.66 -101.26
N THR A 287 23.26 74.13 -100.37
CA THR A 287 24.48 73.41 -100.75
C THR A 287 24.21 72.13 -101.57
N ASP A 288 23.01 71.54 -101.44
CA ASP A 288 22.52 70.42 -102.24
C ASP A 288 21.79 70.85 -103.53
N GLY A 289 21.63 72.15 -103.76
CA GLY A 289 20.94 72.74 -104.91
C GLY A 289 19.41 72.67 -104.87
N SER A 290 18.80 72.07 -103.83
CA SER A 290 17.38 71.71 -103.80
C SER A 290 16.43 72.88 -103.55
N LYS A 291 16.87 73.92 -102.83
CA LYS A 291 16.05 75.08 -102.49
C LYS A 291 16.76 76.39 -102.83
N THR A 292 16.03 77.36 -103.38
CA THR A 292 16.49 78.75 -103.41
C THR A 292 16.36 79.34 -102.03
N ARG A 293 17.48 79.69 -101.37
CA ARG A 293 17.45 80.29 -100.03
C ARG A 293 17.44 81.80 -100.04
N ILE A 294 18.06 82.40 -101.05
CA ILE A 294 18.08 83.85 -101.23
C ILE A 294 17.81 84.17 -102.69
N SER A 295 16.86 85.05 -102.96
CA SER A 295 16.68 85.67 -104.26
C SER A 295 16.77 87.19 -104.13
N ALA A 296 17.28 87.86 -105.16
CA ALA A 296 17.36 89.31 -105.21
C ALA A 296 17.30 89.80 -106.66
N THR A 297 16.86 91.03 -106.84
CA THR A 297 17.07 91.75 -108.09
C THR A 297 18.42 92.47 -108.04
N VAL A 298 19.14 92.50 -109.16
CA VAL A 298 20.40 93.22 -109.29
C VAL A 298 20.33 94.26 -110.40
N ASP A 299 20.95 95.41 -110.17
CA ASP A 299 21.13 96.43 -111.19
C ASP A 299 22.39 96.17 -112.05
N SER A 300 22.64 97.03 -113.03
CA SER A 300 23.77 96.90 -113.96
C SER A 300 25.15 97.05 -113.33
N VAL A 301 25.26 97.52 -112.08
CA VAL A 301 26.52 97.64 -111.34
C VAL A 301 26.64 96.62 -110.21
N GLY A 302 25.67 95.70 -110.09
CA GLY A 302 25.68 94.59 -109.13
C GLY A 302 25.10 94.92 -107.76
N ASN A 303 24.46 96.07 -107.58
CA ASN A 303 23.75 96.36 -106.33
C ASN A 303 22.51 95.48 -106.22
N ARG A 304 22.26 94.93 -105.03
CA ARG A 304 21.11 94.08 -104.75
C ARG A 304 19.94 94.89 -104.18
N SER A 305 18.75 94.64 -104.70
CA SER A 305 17.47 95.15 -104.20
C SER A 305 16.44 94.02 -104.12
N ASN A 306 15.31 94.25 -103.44
CA ASN A 306 14.21 93.29 -103.27
C ASN A 306 14.68 91.89 -102.84
N VAL A 307 15.50 91.83 -101.78
CA VAL A 307 16.06 90.58 -101.27
C VAL A 307 14.98 89.79 -100.54
N VAL A 308 14.74 88.57 -100.99
CA VAL A 308 13.79 87.63 -100.36
C VAL A 308 14.56 86.43 -99.83
N LEU A 309 14.28 86.04 -98.59
CA LEU A 309 14.86 84.88 -97.93
C LEU A 309 13.80 83.77 -97.82
N ASP A 310 14.09 82.58 -98.36
CA ASP A 310 13.34 81.37 -98.04
C ASP A 310 14.11 80.56 -97.00
N VAL A 311 13.68 80.76 -95.77
CA VAL A 311 14.35 80.22 -94.58
C VAL A 311 13.76 78.89 -94.08
N THR A 312 12.83 78.28 -94.83
CA THR A 312 12.13 77.04 -94.42
C THR A 312 12.93 75.74 -94.55
#